data_AF-A0A4R8DZB1-F1
#
_entry.id   AF-A0A4R8DZB1-F1
#
_cell.length_a   1.000
_cell.length_b   1.000
_cell.length_c   1.000
_cell.angle_alpha   90.00
_cell.angle_beta   90.00
_cell.angle_gamma   90.00
#
_symmetry.space_group_name_H-M   'P 1'
#
loop_
_entity.id
_entity.type
_entity.pdbx_description
1 polymer ?
#
loop_
_entity_poly.entity_id
_entity_poly.type
_entity_poly.pdbx_seq_one_letter_code
_entity_poly.pdbx_strand_id
1 'polypeptide(L)'
;MIEIAHTFDEGTVARGVPKDDEFAAFLRGAGWCWSHHLAAWHLPGSRYQAVSILHVDEAAVALKAAGFDVSLRVDDERSQRRYSLRLIGDQITHLEGKLSKVERLLDEHFRISAAWSQTSVATDVWTIRMLIRRIDLDEQLRHWRGIGERLAEGTPARSAGMIRKSGPTPYPDTTGHRHADNLDGPLP
;
A
#
# COMPACT_ATOMS: atom_id res chain seq x y z
N MET A 1 -2.10 12.87 -16.79
CA MET A 1 -1.09 12.17 -15.98
C MET A 1 -1.33 12.53 -14.52
N ILE A 2 -1.49 11.54 -13.66
CA ILE A 2 -1.74 11.70 -12.23
C ILE A 2 -0.49 11.24 -11.49
N GLU A 3 -0.02 12.03 -10.53
CA GLU A 3 1.11 11.67 -9.69
C GLU A 3 0.61 11.36 -8.28
N ILE A 4 0.86 10.14 -7.82
CA ILE A 4 0.71 9.75 -6.42
C ILE A 4 2.10 9.77 -5.80
N ALA A 5 2.33 10.69 -4.88
CA ALA A 5 3.58 10.83 -4.14
C ALA A 5 3.35 10.48 -2.67
N HIS A 6 4.30 9.79 -2.04
CA HIS A 6 4.32 9.63 -0.60
C HIS A 6 5.67 10.07 -0.05
N THR A 7 5.63 10.96 0.94
CA THR A 7 6.78 11.33 1.78
C THR A 7 6.41 11.20 3.26
N PHE A 8 7.41 11.01 4.11
CA PHE A 8 7.17 10.86 5.55
C PHE A 8 6.54 12.10 6.19
N ASP A 9 6.91 13.30 5.75
CA ASP A 9 6.45 14.58 6.29
C ASP A 9 5.11 15.04 5.71
N GLU A 10 4.92 14.90 4.39
CA GLU A 10 3.68 15.31 3.72
C GLU A 10 2.58 14.24 3.78
N GLY A 11 2.96 12.96 3.93
CA GLY A 11 2.09 11.80 3.82
C GLY A 11 1.87 11.38 2.36
N THR A 12 0.78 10.65 2.10
CA THR A 12 0.40 10.25 0.74
C THR A 12 -0.47 11.34 0.09
N VAL A 13 -0.05 11.82 -1.07
CA VAL A 13 -0.67 12.91 -1.82
C VAL A 13 -0.83 12.52 -3.29
N ALA A 14 -2.00 12.78 -3.88
CA ALA A 14 -2.30 12.57 -5.29
C ALA A 14 -2.56 13.93 -5.95
N ARG A 15 -1.75 14.24 -6.97
CA ARG A 15 -1.76 15.48 -7.74
C ARG A 15 -2.23 15.20 -9.17
N GLY A 16 -2.93 16.16 -9.77
CA GLY A 16 -3.41 16.07 -11.15
C GLY A 16 -4.89 15.71 -11.31
N VAL A 17 -5.61 15.47 -10.20
CA VAL A 17 -7.08 15.34 -10.20
C VAL A 17 -7.68 16.59 -9.55
N PRO A 18 -8.35 17.48 -10.30
CA PRO A 18 -9.07 18.62 -9.74
C PRO A 18 -10.15 18.19 -8.75
N LYS A 19 -10.50 19.08 -7.81
CA LYS A 19 -11.56 18.82 -6.82
C LYS A 19 -12.92 18.58 -7.47
N ASP A 20 -13.23 19.37 -8.49
CA ASP A 20 -14.53 19.42 -9.16
C ASP A 20 -14.62 18.47 -10.36
N ASP A 21 -13.62 17.59 -10.50
CA ASP A 21 -13.59 16.57 -11.54
C ASP A 21 -14.51 15.39 -11.19
N GLU A 22 -15.06 14.73 -12.20
CA GLU A 22 -15.89 13.53 -12.02
C GLU A 22 -15.11 12.39 -11.36
N PHE A 23 -13.80 12.33 -11.61
CA PHE A 23 -12.90 11.33 -11.06
C PHE A 23 -12.58 11.52 -9.57
N ALA A 24 -12.90 12.68 -9.01
CA ALA A 24 -12.80 12.93 -7.58
C ALA A 24 -13.65 11.95 -6.75
N ALA A 25 -14.72 11.39 -7.34
CA ALA A 25 -15.55 10.39 -6.68
C ALA A 25 -14.78 9.10 -6.35
N PHE A 26 -13.85 8.67 -7.20
CA PHE A 26 -13.02 7.49 -6.96
C PHE A 26 -12.09 7.68 -5.77
N LEU A 27 -11.45 8.84 -5.68
CA LEU A 27 -10.56 9.19 -4.57
C LEU A 27 -11.33 9.31 -3.25
N ARG A 28 -12.52 9.94 -3.26
CA ARG A 28 -13.41 9.97 -2.09
C ARG A 28 -13.86 8.57 -1.66
N GLY A 29 -14.19 7.70 -2.62
CA GLY A 29 -14.55 6.30 -2.35
C GLY A 29 -13.42 5.49 -1.72
N ALA A 30 -12.17 5.81 -2.09
CA ALA A 30 -10.97 5.22 -1.50
C ALA A 30 -10.51 5.90 -0.18
N GLY A 31 -11.30 6.82 0.38
CA GLY A 31 -11.02 7.46 1.67
C GLY A 31 -10.06 8.66 1.61
N TRP A 32 -9.82 9.24 0.43
CA TRP A 32 -8.94 10.41 0.26
C TRP A 32 -9.70 11.72 0.48
N CYS A 33 -8.99 12.72 1.00
CA CYS A 33 -9.52 14.05 1.28
C CYS A 33 -8.85 15.12 0.41
N TRP A 34 -9.60 16.10 -0.04
CA TRP A 34 -9.03 17.27 -0.71
C TRP A 34 -8.35 18.20 0.30
N SER A 35 -7.12 18.62 0.01
CA SER A 35 -6.42 19.66 0.75
C SER A 35 -6.36 20.95 -0.07
N HIS A 36 -6.94 22.01 0.48
CA HIS A 36 -6.88 23.34 -0.12
C HIS A 36 -5.46 23.93 -0.13
N HIS A 37 -4.64 23.60 0.88
CA HIS A 37 -3.25 24.08 0.97
C HIS A 37 -2.32 23.43 -0.06
N LEU A 38 -2.54 22.16 -0.40
CA LEU A 38 -1.73 21.41 -1.36
C LEU A 38 -2.30 21.49 -2.79
N ALA A 39 -3.52 22.02 -2.95
CA ALA A 39 -4.32 21.90 -4.15
C ALA A 39 -4.31 20.46 -4.71
N ALA A 40 -4.43 19.48 -3.81
CA ALA A 40 -4.24 18.08 -4.10
C ALA A 40 -5.06 17.19 -3.15
N TRP A 41 -5.27 15.95 -3.57
CA TRP A 41 -5.87 14.91 -2.73
C TRP A 41 -4.80 14.35 -1.79
N HIS A 42 -5.16 14.05 -0.55
CA HIS A 42 -4.25 13.42 0.41
C HIS A 42 -4.98 12.34 1.19
N LEU A 43 -4.23 11.34 1.66
CA LEU A 43 -4.75 10.30 2.53
C LEU A 43 -4.67 10.77 3.99
N PRO A 44 -5.80 10.95 4.70
CA PRO A 44 -5.78 11.36 6.11
C PRO A 44 -5.00 10.37 6.99
N GLY A 45 -4.25 10.89 7.97
CA GLY A 45 -3.47 10.04 8.89
C GLY A 45 -2.23 9.38 8.29
N SER A 46 -1.89 9.66 7.02
CA SER A 46 -0.69 9.11 6.37
C SER A 46 0.61 9.85 6.70
N ARG A 47 0.52 11.06 7.29
CA ARG A 47 1.69 11.83 7.73
C ARG A 47 2.39 11.13 8.88
N TYR A 48 3.71 11.15 8.85
CA TYR A 48 4.59 10.52 9.83
C TYR A 48 4.33 9.01 9.99
N GLN A 49 3.65 8.40 9.03
CA GLN A 49 3.34 6.98 8.97
C GLN A 49 3.97 6.35 7.73
N ALA A 50 4.10 5.03 7.75
CA ALA A 50 4.48 4.28 6.56
C ALA A 50 3.41 4.40 5.48
N VAL A 51 3.83 4.36 4.21
CA VAL A 51 2.90 4.32 3.08
C VAL A 51 1.91 3.16 3.24
N SER A 52 0.62 3.47 3.13
CA SER A 52 -0.41 2.45 3.07
C SER A 52 -0.51 1.94 1.64
N ILE A 53 0.22 0.86 1.33
CA ILE A 53 0.26 0.26 -0.02
C ILE A 53 -1.15 -0.08 -0.51
N LEU A 54 -2.01 -0.60 0.36
CA LEU A 54 -3.38 -0.95 0.01
C LEU A 54 -4.18 0.25 -0.53
N HIS A 55 -4.20 1.37 0.20
CA HIS A 55 -4.95 2.57 -0.23
C HIS A 55 -4.34 3.24 -1.47
N VAL A 56 -3.01 3.16 -1.61
CA VAL A 56 -2.31 3.69 -2.79
C VAL A 56 -2.62 2.85 -4.02
N ASP A 57 -2.62 1.52 -3.89
CA ASP A 57 -2.87 0.60 -5.00
C ASP A 57 -4.33 0.60 -5.41
N GLU A 58 -5.28 0.60 -4.47
CA GLU A 58 -6.71 0.78 -4.75
C GLU A 58 -6.98 2.08 -5.52
N ALA A 59 -6.35 3.19 -5.09
CA ALA A 59 -6.47 4.46 -5.80
C ALA A 59 -5.82 4.38 -7.20
N ALA A 60 -4.62 3.80 -7.32
CA ALA A 60 -3.94 3.67 -8.60
C ALA A 60 -4.72 2.79 -9.59
N VAL A 61 -5.30 1.68 -9.13
CA VAL A 61 -6.16 0.79 -9.93
C VAL A 61 -7.41 1.52 -10.38
N ALA A 62 -8.11 2.22 -9.48
CA ALA A 62 -9.31 2.98 -9.82
C ALA A 62 -9.02 4.07 -10.87
N LEU A 63 -7.89 4.78 -10.72
CA LEU A 63 -7.49 5.85 -11.64
C LEU A 63 -7.01 5.31 -13.00
N LYS A 64 -6.29 4.18 -13.02
CA LYS A 64 -5.94 3.49 -14.27
C LYS A 64 -7.16 2.93 -14.99
N ALA A 65 -8.12 2.37 -14.26
CA ALA A 65 -9.39 1.90 -14.83
C ALA A 65 -10.21 3.04 -15.46
N ALA A 66 -10.08 4.25 -14.91
CA ALA A 66 -10.63 5.47 -15.48
C ALA A 66 -9.83 6.02 -16.69
N GLY A 67 -8.76 5.36 -17.12
CA GLY A 67 -7.97 5.72 -18.31
C GLY A 67 -6.82 6.69 -18.06
N PHE A 68 -6.49 7.00 -16.80
CA PHE A 68 -5.35 7.86 -16.50
C PHE A 68 -4.03 7.12 -16.47
N ASP A 69 -2.99 7.77 -16.97
CA ASP A 69 -1.61 7.40 -16.70
C ASP A 69 -1.24 7.84 -15.27
N VAL A 70 -0.89 6.87 -14.42
CA VAL A 70 -0.62 7.07 -12.99
C VAL A 70 0.85 6.79 -12.70
N SER A 71 1.57 7.82 -12.25
CA SER A 71 2.94 7.74 -11.75
C SER A 71 2.94 7.62 -10.23
N LEU A 72 3.61 6.62 -9.68
CA LEU A 72 3.75 6.42 -8.24
C LEU A 72 5.19 6.71 -7.80
N ARG A 73 5.35 7.65 -6.88
CA ARG A 73 6.64 8.02 -6.27
C ARG A 73 6.55 7.83 -4.75
N VAL A 74 7.39 6.97 -4.19
CA VAL A 74 7.46 6.76 -2.74
C VAL A 74 8.86 7.10 -2.26
N ASP A 75 8.97 8.16 -1.48
CA ASP A 75 10.20 8.65 -0.87
C ASP A 75 10.08 8.54 0.66
N ASP A 76 10.26 7.32 1.13
CA ASP A 76 10.14 6.98 2.55
C ASP A 76 11.28 6.05 2.97
N GLU A 77 12.43 6.67 3.29
CA GLU A 77 13.64 5.98 3.73
C GLU A 77 13.47 5.21 5.06
N ARG A 78 12.48 5.59 5.88
CA ARG A 78 12.07 4.81 7.07
C ARG A 78 11.05 3.74 6.69
N SER A 79 10.20 3.98 5.71
CA SER A 79 9.24 3.07 5.05
C SER A 79 9.86 1.77 4.59
N GLN A 80 10.93 1.94 3.82
CA GLN A 80 11.77 0.87 3.29
C GLN A 80 12.47 0.06 4.39
N ARG A 81 12.71 0.65 5.58
CA ARG A 81 13.29 -0.03 6.75
C ARG A 81 12.25 -0.55 7.75
N ARG A 82 11.00 -0.05 7.72
CA ARG A 82 9.92 -0.34 8.67
C ARG A 82 8.80 -1.24 8.15
N TYR A 83 8.78 -1.60 6.86
CA TYR A 83 8.36 -2.97 6.52
C TYR A 83 9.37 -3.91 7.16
N SER A 84 9.21 -4.14 8.47
CA SER A 84 9.96 -5.18 9.14
C SER A 84 9.69 -6.46 8.36
N LEU A 85 10.72 -7.25 8.07
CA LEU A 85 10.57 -8.57 7.45
C LEU A 85 9.44 -9.38 8.12
N ARG A 86 9.23 -9.13 9.42
CA ARG A 86 8.10 -9.63 10.22
C ARG A 86 6.72 -9.23 9.67
N LEU A 87 6.44 -7.97 9.38
CA LEU A 87 5.14 -7.54 8.84
C LEU A 87 4.84 -8.18 7.48
N ILE A 88 5.86 -8.31 6.62
CA ILE A 88 5.73 -9.00 5.33
C ILE A 88 5.47 -10.49 5.56
N GLY A 89 6.22 -11.11 6.48
CA GLY A 89 6.01 -12.50 6.88
C GLY A 89 4.61 -12.74 7.44
N ASP A 90 4.11 -11.85 8.30
CA ASP A 90 2.76 -11.91 8.88
C ASP A 90 1.68 -11.80 7.78
N GLN A 91 1.88 -10.91 6.80
CA GLN A 91 0.95 -10.74 5.69
C GLN A 91 0.97 -11.92 4.71
N ILE A 92 2.15 -12.48 4.40
CA ILE A 92 2.29 -13.71 3.62
C ILE A 92 1.56 -14.86 4.33
N THR A 93 1.82 -15.04 5.62
CA THR A 93 1.18 -16.08 6.45
C THR A 93 -0.35 -15.93 6.42
N HIS A 94 -0.86 -14.71 6.53
CA HIS A 94 -2.29 -14.44 6.49
C HIS A 94 -2.91 -14.78 5.12
N LEU A 95 -2.24 -14.43 4.03
CA LEU A 95 -2.70 -14.73 2.68
C LEU A 95 -2.62 -16.24 2.38
N GLU A 96 -1.58 -16.94 2.83
CA GLU A 96 -1.46 -18.40 2.76
C GLU A 96 -2.59 -19.09 3.52
N GLY A 97 -2.96 -18.58 4.70
CA GLY A 97 -4.10 -19.10 5.46
C GLY A 97 -5.43 -18.91 4.73
N LYS A 98 -5.63 -17.77 4.06
CA LYS A 98 -6.81 -17.53 3.22
C LYS A 98 -6.83 -18.44 1.99
N LEU A 99 -5.70 -18.60 1.31
CA LEU A 99 -5.56 -19.46 0.13
C LEU A 99 -5.87 -20.91 0.50
N SER A 100 -5.23 -21.43 1.54
CA SER A 100 -5.46 -22.79 2.07
C SER A 100 -6.95 -23.02 2.40
N LYS A 101 -7.63 -22.00 2.95
CA LYS A 101 -9.06 -22.09 3.25
C LYS A 101 -9.91 -22.20 1.98
N VAL A 102 -9.60 -21.42 0.94
CA VAL A 102 -10.31 -21.48 -0.35
C VAL A 102 -10.06 -22.81 -1.03
N GLU A 103 -8.81 -23.28 -1.05
CA GLU A 103 -8.45 -24.58 -1.64
C GLU A 103 -9.16 -25.73 -0.95
N ARG A 104 -9.20 -25.75 0.39
CA ARG A 104 -9.95 -26.76 1.14
C ARG A 104 -11.45 -26.77 0.79
N LEU A 105 -12.04 -25.59 0.60
CA LEU A 105 -13.45 -25.49 0.22
C LEU A 105 -13.70 -25.98 -1.20
N LEU A 106 -12.80 -25.67 -2.13
CA LEU A 106 -12.85 -26.17 -3.50
C LEU A 106 -12.67 -27.70 -3.54
N ASP A 107 -11.70 -28.25 -2.81
CA ASP A 107 -11.46 -29.69 -2.75
C ASP A 107 -12.64 -30.45 -2.13
N GLU A 108 -13.21 -29.93 -1.05
CA GLU A 108 -14.43 -30.50 -0.45
C GLU A 108 -15.57 -30.51 -1.47
N HIS A 109 -15.78 -29.39 -2.15
CA HIS A 109 -16.80 -29.28 -3.17
C HIS A 109 -16.57 -30.24 -4.33
N PHE A 110 -15.35 -30.33 -4.85
CA PHE A 110 -15.02 -31.22 -5.96
C PHE A 110 -15.22 -32.68 -5.56
N ARG A 111 -14.84 -33.07 -4.34
CA ARG A 111 -15.13 -34.41 -3.80
C ARG A 111 -16.62 -34.71 -3.74
N ILE A 112 -17.43 -33.78 -3.23
CA ILE A 112 -18.89 -33.95 -3.18
C ILE A 112 -19.45 -34.01 -4.60
N SER A 113 -19.06 -33.09 -5.49
CA SER A 113 -19.57 -33.03 -6.86
C SER A 113 -19.20 -34.27 -7.68
N ALA A 114 -18.03 -34.87 -7.48
CA ALA A 114 -17.63 -36.08 -8.18
C ALA A 114 -18.48 -37.31 -7.77
N ALA A 115 -19.07 -37.30 -6.57
CA ALA A 115 -19.94 -38.38 -6.10
C ALA A 115 -21.39 -38.25 -6.61
N TRP A 116 -21.76 -37.12 -7.22
CA TRP A 116 -23.13 -36.84 -7.69
C TRP A 116 -23.08 -36.53 -9.20
N SER A 117 -24.00 -37.09 -9.98
CA SER A 117 -23.95 -36.99 -11.46
C SER A 117 -24.25 -35.59 -12.02
N GLN A 118 -24.75 -34.67 -11.20
CA GLN A 118 -25.22 -33.35 -11.63
C GLN A 118 -25.02 -32.31 -10.52
N THR A 119 -24.28 -31.23 -10.80
CA THR A 119 -24.22 -30.04 -9.95
C THR A 119 -25.30 -29.03 -10.34
N SER A 120 -25.77 -28.26 -9.36
CA SER A 120 -26.70 -27.16 -9.61
C SER A 120 -25.97 -25.95 -10.18
N VAL A 121 -26.64 -25.13 -10.99
CA VAL A 121 -26.09 -23.86 -11.51
C VAL A 121 -25.56 -22.96 -10.38
N ALA A 122 -26.26 -22.91 -9.23
CA ALA A 122 -25.80 -22.14 -8.07
C ALA A 122 -24.47 -22.66 -7.49
N THR A 123 -24.28 -23.97 -7.56
CA THR A 123 -23.09 -24.70 -7.12
C THR A 123 -21.91 -24.41 -8.05
N ASP A 124 -22.13 -24.40 -9.36
CA ASP A 124 -21.11 -24.07 -10.36
C ASP A 124 -20.68 -22.59 -10.27
N VAL A 125 -21.64 -21.67 -10.08
CA VAL A 125 -21.36 -20.23 -9.89
C VAL A 125 -20.54 -19.98 -8.63
N TRP A 126 -20.83 -20.70 -7.54
CA TRP A 126 -20.02 -20.62 -6.32
C TRP A 126 -18.58 -21.08 -6.58
N THR A 127 -18.39 -22.17 -7.32
CA THR A 127 -17.06 -22.72 -7.67
C THR A 127 -16.25 -21.74 -8.51
N ILE A 128 -16.88 -21.13 -9.53
CA ILE A 128 -16.24 -20.09 -10.34
C ILE A 128 -15.78 -18.91 -9.46
N ARG A 129 -16.62 -18.46 -8.52
CA ARG A 129 -16.27 -17.38 -7.59
C ARG A 129 -15.08 -17.76 -6.69
N MET A 130 -15.05 -18.99 -6.20
CA MET A 130 -13.93 -19.47 -5.37
C MET A 130 -12.63 -19.61 -6.16
N LEU A 131 -12.69 -20.03 -7.42
CA LEU A 131 -11.52 -20.08 -8.31
C LEU A 131 -10.96 -18.69 -8.61
N ILE A 132 -11.82 -17.70 -8.89
CA ILE A 132 -11.39 -16.30 -9.04
C ILE A 132 -10.72 -15.81 -7.76
N ARG A 133 -11.34 -16.08 -6.60
CA ARG A 133 -10.78 -15.69 -5.30
C ARG A 133 -9.42 -16.33 -5.03
N ARG A 134 -9.22 -17.58 -5.47
CA ARG A 134 -7.93 -18.28 -5.39
C ARG A 134 -6.86 -17.55 -6.21
N ILE A 135 -7.17 -17.20 -7.46
CA ILE A 135 -6.26 -16.47 -8.36
C ILE A 135 -5.84 -15.12 -7.76
N ASP A 136 -6.79 -14.36 -7.20
CA ASP A 136 -6.50 -13.09 -6.54
C ASP A 136 -5.55 -13.26 -5.34
N LEU A 137 -5.76 -14.30 -4.53
CA LEU A 137 -4.91 -14.58 -3.36
C LEU A 137 -3.50 -15.02 -3.78
N ASP A 138 -3.38 -15.81 -4.85
CA ASP A 138 -2.10 -16.19 -5.43
C ASP A 138 -1.33 -14.97 -5.97
N GLU A 139 -2.02 -14.03 -6.62
CA GLU A 139 -1.41 -12.80 -7.12
C GLU A 139 -0.93 -11.89 -5.99
N GLN A 140 -1.75 -11.73 -4.94
CA GLN A 140 -1.35 -11.02 -3.73
C GLN A 140 -0.14 -11.68 -3.06
N LEU A 141 -0.10 -13.00 -2.97
CA LEU A 141 1.05 -13.73 -2.43
C LEU A 141 2.33 -13.50 -3.23
N ARG A 142 2.25 -13.56 -4.56
CA ARG A 142 3.38 -13.25 -5.45
C ARG A 142 3.89 -11.83 -5.22
N HIS A 143 2.99 -10.86 -5.11
CA HIS A 143 3.32 -9.47 -4.84
C HIS A 143 4.09 -9.31 -3.52
N TRP A 144 3.55 -9.86 -2.43
CA TRP A 144 4.16 -9.72 -1.10
C TRP A 144 5.49 -10.47 -0.96
N ARG A 145 5.64 -11.64 -1.60
CA ARG A 145 6.93 -12.35 -1.68
C ARG A 145 7.99 -11.53 -2.42
N GLY A 146 7.63 -10.93 -3.57
CA GLY A 146 8.55 -10.05 -4.30
C GLY A 146 8.92 -8.75 -3.57
N ILE A 147 8.09 -8.26 -2.64
CA ILE A 147 8.49 -7.18 -1.72
C ILE A 147 9.52 -7.69 -0.70
N GLY A 148 9.31 -8.87 -0.13
CA GLY A 148 10.23 -9.49 0.82
C GLY A 148 11.62 -9.76 0.22
N GLU A 149 11.66 -10.30 -1.01
CA GLU A 149 12.91 -10.57 -1.74
C GLU A 149 13.71 -9.29 -2.00
N ARG A 150 13.07 -8.24 -2.51
CA ARG A 150 13.73 -6.94 -2.77
C ARG A 150 14.33 -6.31 -1.51
N LEU A 151 13.68 -6.52 -0.36
CA LEU A 151 14.19 -6.04 0.93
C LEU A 151 15.33 -6.92 1.47
N ALA A 152 15.30 -8.23 1.22
CA ALA A 152 16.35 -9.16 1.61
C ALA A 152 17.64 -8.98 0.80
N GLU A 153 17.53 -8.62 -0.48
CA GLU A 153 18.67 -8.37 -1.38
C GLU A 153 19.41 -7.05 -1.08
N GLY A 154 18.89 -6.22 -0.16
CA GLY A 154 19.55 -4.99 0.26
C GLY A 154 19.68 -3.95 -0.85
N THR A 155 18.85 -4.02 -1.89
CA THR A 155 18.81 -2.99 -2.94
C THR A 155 18.00 -1.81 -2.43
N PRO A 156 18.62 -0.69 -1.97
CA PRO A 156 17.85 0.53 -1.81
C PRO A 156 17.30 0.88 -3.19
N ALA A 157 16.02 1.21 -3.27
CA ALA A 157 15.44 1.76 -4.48
C ALA A 157 16.16 3.09 -4.79
N ARG A 158 17.29 3.01 -5.49
CA ARG A 158 17.94 4.18 -6.09
C ARG A 158 17.01 4.66 -7.19
N SER A 159 16.19 5.64 -6.85
CA SER A 159 15.50 6.50 -7.79
C SER A 159 16.54 7.13 -8.73
N ALA A 160 16.60 6.60 -9.94
CA ALA A 160 17.20 7.26 -11.09
C ALA A 160 16.46 8.58 -11.32
N GLY A 161 17.13 9.71 -11.08
CA GLY A 161 16.56 11.04 -11.32
C GLY A 161 17.01 12.13 -10.35
N MET A 162 18.31 12.21 -10.03
CA MET A 162 18.88 13.45 -9.50
C MET A 162 19.60 14.20 -10.62
N ILE A 163 18.87 15.09 -11.29
CA ILE A 163 19.49 16.27 -11.91
C ILE A 163 19.90 17.17 -10.74
N ARG A 164 21.19 17.12 -10.39
CA ARG A 164 21.79 18.12 -9.50
C ARG A 164 21.88 19.44 -10.28
N LYS A 165 21.01 20.40 -9.97
CA LYS A 165 21.36 21.81 -10.15
C LYS A 165 22.06 22.29 -8.89
N SER A 166 23.35 22.55 -9.05
CA SER A 166 24.24 23.22 -8.12
C SER A 166 23.74 24.61 -7.75
N GLY A 167 23.80 24.95 -6.45
CA GLY A 167 23.66 26.31 -5.95
C GLY A 167 23.78 26.34 -4.42
N PRO A 168 24.79 27.01 -3.83
CA PRO A 168 25.07 26.94 -2.41
C PRO A 168 24.32 28.06 -1.68
N THR A 169 23.79 27.78 -0.49
CA THR A 169 23.84 28.81 0.57
C THR A 169 23.74 28.20 1.97
N PRO A 170 24.44 28.81 2.94
CA PRO A 170 24.71 28.29 4.27
C PRO A 170 23.66 28.79 5.27
N TYR A 171 23.42 28.04 6.36
CA TYR A 171 22.95 28.66 7.60
C TYR A 171 23.70 28.08 8.79
N PRO A 172 23.95 28.91 9.82
CA PRO A 172 25.04 28.76 10.75
C PRO A 172 24.64 28.01 12.02
N ASP A 173 25.71 27.59 12.68
CA ASP A 173 25.86 27.21 14.07
C ASP A 173 25.13 28.16 15.05
N THR A 174 24.32 27.58 15.92
CA THR A 174 24.09 28.09 17.28
C THR A 174 24.10 26.92 18.26
N THR A 175 25.30 26.55 18.68
CA THR A 175 25.72 26.35 20.08
C THR A 175 24.64 26.52 21.15
N GLY A 176 24.49 25.48 21.98
CA GLY A 176 24.39 25.64 23.45
C GLY A 176 23.06 25.32 24.12
N HIS A 177 22.91 24.09 24.65
CA HIS A 177 22.79 23.86 26.10
C HIS A 177 22.84 22.37 26.44
N ARG A 178 23.78 22.00 27.32
CA ARG A 178 23.87 20.72 28.05
C ARG A 178 23.16 20.82 29.40
N HIS A 179 22.95 19.63 29.98
CA HIS A 179 22.57 19.22 31.35
C HIS A 179 21.09 18.86 31.47
N ALA A 180 20.73 17.56 31.50
CA ALA A 180 20.95 16.58 32.59
C ALA A 180 20.22 16.99 33.86
N ASP A 181 19.13 16.30 34.19
CA ASP A 181 19.11 15.40 35.34
C ASP A 181 17.79 14.64 35.46
N ASN A 182 17.90 13.48 36.12
CA ASN A 182 16.89 12.50 36.46
C ASN A 182 15.69 13.09 37.22
N LEU A 183 14.59 12.34 37.30
CA LEU A 183 14.10 11.78 38.57
C LEU A 183 12.84 10.91 38.35
N ASP A 184 12.92 9.70 38.91
CA ASP A 184 11.83 8.78 39.19
C ASP A 184 10.64 9.44 39.90
N GLY A 185 9.42 8.97 39.61
CA GLY A 185 8.28 9.09 40.55
C GLY A 185 6.89 9.15 39.89
N PRO A 186 5.86 8.46 40.43
CA PRO A 186 4.71 8.00 39.66
C PRO A 186 3.47 8.92 39.64
N LEU A 187 2.54 8.50 38.77
CA LEU A 187 1.16 8.96 38.47
C LEU A 187 0.32 9.46 39.67
N PRO A 188 -0.69 10.28 39.35
CA PRO A 188 -2.09 10.01 39.67
C PRO A 188 -2.88 9.43 38.48
#